data_AF-A0A5E3WNP3-F1
#
_entry.id   AF-A0A5E3WNP3-F1
#
_cell.length_a   1.000
_cell.length_b   1.000
_cell.length_c   1.000
_cell.angle_alpha   90.00
_cell.angle_beta   90.00
_cell.angle_gamma   90.00
#
_symmetry.space_group_name_H-M   'P 1'
#
loop_
_entity.id
_entity.type
_entity.pdbx_description
1 polymer ?
#
loop_
_entity_poly.entity_id
_entity_poly.type
_entity_poly.pdbx_seq_one_letter_code
_entity_poly.pdbx_strand_id
1 'polypeptide(L)'
;MAVPRGILTELTHVLNIRAREQRSYITHDSQVRIFSTNIALAHVTSTQKRYQLEHKMGRASKALDEFIESIPDSKLKPTSTNAGTLYKDKDFRLDMQGMTSDKPQKYNLQVQINKETKITSLKNLQGSGTTVAEYQANAGDSAAIIRSKLLADNKLKNRKD
;
A
#
# COMPACT_ATOMS: atom_id res chain seq x y z
N MET A 1 67.31 27.97 -15.33
CA MET A 1 66.71 28.12 -13.98
C MET A 1 65.94 26.85 -13.67
N ALA A 2 66.42 26.03 -12.74
CA ALA A 2 65.84 24.73 -12.40
C ALA A 2 64.90 24.88 -11.21
N VAL A 3 63.63 24.51 -11.39
CA VAL A 3 62.64 24.51 -10.29
C VAL A 3 62.96 23.33 -9.35
N PRO A 4 63.06 23.56 -8.03
CA PRO A 4 63.42 22.50 -7.08
C PRO A 4 62.35 21.41 -6.99
N ARG A 5 62.78 20.14 -7.08
CA ARG A 5 61.92 18.93 -7.16
C ARG A 5 60.92 18.76 -6.02
N GLY A 6 61.11 19.41 -4.86
CA GLY A 6 60.21 19.30 -3.71
C GLY A 6 58.85 20.00 -3.89
N ILE A 7 58.79 21.07 -4.68
CA ILE A 7 57.53 21.85 -4.88
C ILE A 7 56.55 21.09 -5.78
N LEU A 8 57.06 20.27 -6.72
CA LEU A 8 56.23 19.48 -7.61
C LEU A 8 55.45 18.38 -6.87
N THR A 9 56.02 17.81 -5.81
CA THR A 9 55.41 16.69 -5.07
C THR A 9 54.25 17.14 -4.18
N GLU A 10 54.38 18.29 -3.53
CA GLU A 10 53.32 18.89 -2.69
C GLU A 10 52.10 19.33 -3.52
N LEU A 11 52.32 20.00 -4.66
CA LEU A 11 51.23 20.44 -5.54
C LEU A 11 50.43 19.25 -6.12
N THR A 12 51.11 18.14 -6.41
CA THR A 12 50.44 16.92 -6.89
C THR A 12 49.58 16.26 -5.81
N HIS A 13 50.00 16.34 -4.54
CA HIS A 13 49.22 15.80 -3.41
C HIS A 13 47.96 16.64 -3.14
N VAL A 14 48.08 17.98 -3.14
CA VAL A 14 46.95 18.90 -2.91
C VAL A 14 45.92 18.84 -4.04
N LEU A 15 46.36 18.70 -5.30
CA LEU A 15 45.45 18.55 -6.44
C LEU A 15 44.69 17.23 -6.40
N ASN A 16 45.32 16.13 -5.98
CA ASN A 16 44.65 14.84 -5.82
C ASN A 16 43.63 14.83 -4.68
N ILE A 17 43.91 15.54 -3.58
CA ILE A 17 42.95 15.68 -2.46
C ILE A 17 41.72 16.48 -2.93
N ARG A 18 41.91 17.64 -3.57
CA ARG A 18 40.79 18.44 -4.10
C ARG A 18 39.97 17.71 -5.17
N ALA A 19 40.62 16.93 -6.03
CA ALA A 19 39.93 16.13 -7.04
C ALA A 19 39.08 15.00 -6.43
N ARG A 20 39.52 14.42 -5.29
CA ARG A 20 38.75 13.42 -4.54
C ARG A 20 37.53 14.02 -3.84
N GLU A 21 37.65 15.22 -3.28
CA GLU A 21 36.54 15.92 -2.63
C GLU A 21 35.43 16.31 -3.62
N GLN A 22 35.80 16.84 -4.79
CA GLN A 22 34.84 17.18 -5.86
C GLN A 22 34.10 15.94 -6.39
N ARG A 23 34.77 14.79 -6.53
CA ARG A 23 34.11 13.52 -6.91
C ARG A 23 33.12 13.00 -5.86
N SER A 24 33.44 13.15 -4.57
CA SER A 24 32.54 12.72 -3.50
C SER A 24 31.23 13.54 -3.48
N TYR A 25 31.33 14.85 -3.70
CA TYR A 25 30.18 15.76 -3.75
C TYR A 25 29.25 15.49 -4.94
N ILE A 26 29.82 15.25 -6.13
CA ILE A 26 29.05 14.92 -7.34
C ILE A 26 28.32 13.58 -7.20
N THR A 27 28.93 12.62 -6.49
CA THR A 27 28.34 11.28 -6.31
C THR A 27 27.15 11.30 -5.34
N HIS A 28 27.22 12.10 -4.27
CA HIS A 28 26.10 12.22 -3.32
C HIS A 28 24.89 12.97 -3.92
N ASP A 29 25.10 14.10 -4.60
CA ASP A 29 23.99 14.85 -5.23
C ASP A 29 23.31 14.04 -6.35
N SER A 30 24.10 13.29 -7.14
CA SER A 30 23.57 12.40 -8.17
C SER A 30 22.73 11.26 -7.58
N GLN A 31 23.20 10.62 -6.50
CA GLN A 31 22.43 9.59 -5.80
C GLN A 31 21.12 10.16 -5.26
N VAL A 32 21.14 11.30 -4.56
CA VAL A 32 19.94 11.93 -3.98
C VAL A 32 18.93 12.33 -5.07
N ARG A 33 19.39 12.85 -6.21
CA ARG A 33 18.52 13.16 -7.35
C ARG A 33 17.92 11.91 -7.97
N ILE A 34 18.69 10.83 -8.13
CA ILE A 34 18.21 9.54 -8.65
C ILE A 34 17.17 8.92 -7.70
N PHE A 35 17.40 8.98 -6.38
CA PHE A 35 16.42 8.51 -5.39
C PHE A 35 15.13 9.35 -5.45
N SER A 36 15.25 10.68 -5.57
CA SER A 36 14.09 11.58 -5.61
C SER A 36 13.25 11.40 -6.88
N THR A 37 13.87 11.22 -8.05
CA THR A 37 13.15 10.96 -9.31
C THR A 37 12.48 9.59 -9.33
N ASN A 38 13.12 8.55 -8.78
CA ASN A 38 12.52 7.22 -8.69
C ASN A 38 11.28 7.20 -7.78
N ILE A 39 11.30 7.93 -6.66
CA ILE A 39 10.14 8.07 -5.78
C ILE A 39 9.00 8.81 -6.48
N ALA A 40 9.30 9.92 -7.16
CA ALA A 40 8.30 10.68 -7.91
C ALA A 40 7.68 9.85 -9.05
N LEU A 41 8.49 9.10 -9.79
CA LEU A 41 8.03 8.24 -10.88
C LEU A 41 7.18 7.07 -10.37
N ALA A 42 7.56 6.44 -9.26
CA ALA A 42 6.74 5.42 -8.60
C ALA A 42 5.38 5.97 -8.15
N HIS A 43 5.36 7.20 -7.62
CA HIS A 43 4.11 7.83 -7.20
C HIS A 43 3.21 8.16 -8.41
N VAL A 44 3.76 8.77 -9.47
CA VAL A 44 3.01 9.15 -10.68
C VAL A 44 2.43 7.93 -11.40
N THR A 45 3.22 6.86 -11.54
CA THR A 45 2.74 5.61 -12.18
C THR A 45 1.67 4.90 -11.34
N SER A 46 1.75 4.96 -10.01
CA SER A 46 0.69 4.42 -9.15
C SER A 46 -0.63 5.20 -9.31
N THR A 47 -0.55 6.52 -9.45
CA THR A 47 -1.73 7.40 -9.60
C THR A 47 -2.38 7.21 -10.97
N GLN A 48 -1.60 7.13 -12.05
CA GLN A 48 -2.17 6.86 -13.38
C GLN A 48 -2.82 5.47 -13.48
N LYS A 49 -2.22 4.45 -12.85
CA LYS A 49 -2.81 3.10 -12.81
C LYS A 49 -4.13 3.08 -12.03
N ARG A 50 -4.25 3.88 -10.95
CA ARG A 50 -5.50 4.07 -10.21
C ARG A 50 -6.57 4.76 -11.06
N TYR A 51 -6.25 5.85 -11.74
CA TYR A 51 -7.18 6.55 -12.65
C TYR A 51 -7.72 5.63 -13.77
N GLN A 52 -6.85 4.82 -14.38
CA GLN A 52 -7.26 3.88 -15.43
C GLN A 52 -8.10 2.71 -14.90
N LEU A 53 -7.92 2.33 -13.63
CA LEU A 53 -8.79 1.37 -12.95
C LEU A 53 -10.16 1.99 -12.64
N GLU A 54 -10.20 3.21 -12.08
CA GLU A 54 -11.43 3.91 -11.72
C GLU A 54 -12.39 4.09 -12.90
N HIS A 55 -11.87 4.34 -14.11
CA HIS A 55 -12.72 4.48 -15.30
C HIS A 55 -13.31 3.15 -15.82
N LYS A 56 -12.87 2.00 -15.30
CA LYS A 56 -13.34 0.66 -15.68
C LYS A 56 -14.09 -0.09 -14.56
N MET A 57 -14.24 0.50 -13.38
CA MET A 57 -14.88 -0.20 -12.26
C MET A 57 -16.41 -0.16 -12.34
N GLY A 58 -17.03 -1.33 -12.20
CA GLY A 58 -18.48 -1.45 -12.02
C GLY A 58 -18.96 -0.86 -10.69
N ARG A 59 -20.25 -0.51 -10.61
CA ARG A 59 -20.86 0.18 -9.45
C ARG A 59 -20.63 -0.55 -8.12
N ALA A 60 -20.66 -1.88 -8.12
CA ALA A 60 -20.43 -2.69 -6.92
C ALA A 60 -18.98 -2.60 -6.42
N SER A 61 -18.01 -2.61 -7.33
CA SER A 61 -16.59 -2.46 -6.98
C SER A 61 -16.31 -1.09 -6.38
N LYS A 62 -16.90 -0.03 -6.93
CA LYS A 62 -16.75 1.33 -6.41
C LYS A 62 -17.37 1.45 -5.01
N ALA A 63 -18.56 0.91 -4.81
CA ALA A 63 -19.21 0.92 -3.49
C ALA A 63 -18.39 0.15 -2.43
N LEU A 64 -17.71 -0.93 -2.81
CA LEU A 64 -16.82 -1.67 -1.90
C LEU A 64 -15.58 -0.84 -1.52
N ASP A 65 -14.95 -0.17 -2.50
CA ASP A 65 -13.80 0.69 -2.23
C ASP A 65 -14.20 1.85 -1.29
N GLU A 66 -15.33 2.52 -1.55
CA GLU A 66 -15.90 3.57 -0.68
C GLU A 66 -16.20 3.05 0.74
N PHE A 67 -16.77 1.85 0.85
CA PHE A 67 -17.01 1.21 2.14
C PHE A 67 -15.70 1.01 2.92
N ILE A 68 -14.66 0.44 2.29
CA ILE A 68 -13.36 0.18 2.91
C ILE A 68 -12.67 1.49 3.35
N GLU A 69 -12.78 2.55 2.56
CA GLU A 69 -12.25 3.86 2.91
C GLU A 69 -13.00 4.51 4.09
N SER A 70 -14.31 4.27 4.20
CA SER A 70 -15.14 4.80 5.30
C SER A 70 -14.87 4.17 6.66
N ILE A 71 -14.21 3.00 6.72
CA ILE A 71 -13.99 2.27 7.97
C ILE A 71 -13.04 3.07 8.87
N PRO A 72 -13.45 3.43 10.10
CA PRO A 72 -12.57 4.12 11.03
C PRO A 72 -11.34 3.28 11.37
N ASP A 73 -10.18 3.92 11.51
CA ASP A 73 -8.92 3.24 11.84
C ASP A 73 -9.01 2.39 13.13
N SER A 74 -9.81 2.83 14.10
CA SER A 74 -10.06 2.10 15.35
C SER A 74 -10.80 0.78 15.16
N LYS A 75 -11.52 0.61 14.04
CA LYS A 75 -12.24 -0.63 13.69
C LYS A 75 -11.41 -1.57 12.82
N LEU A 76 -10.40 -1.05 12.13
CA LEU A 76 -9.48 -1.88 11.34
C LEU A 76 -8.47 -2.62 12.21
N LYS A 77 -8.25 -2.16 13.45
CA LYS A 77 -7.40 -2.85 14.43
C LYS A 77 -8.25 -3.77 15.30
N PRO A 78 -8.32 -5.08 15.01
CA PRO A 78 -9.05 -6.02 15.86
C PRO A 78 -8.42 -6.03 17.26
N THR A 79 -9.23 -5.67 18.26
CA THR A 79 -8.85 -5.69 19.68
C THR A 79 -9.25 -7.00 20.38
N SER A 80 -10.05 -7.82 19.70
CA SER A 80 -10.59 -9.08 20.20
C SER A 80 -10.15 -10.23 19.30
N THR A 81 -9.90 -11.39 19.90
CA THR A 81 -9.63 -12.65 19.21
C THR A 81 -10.91 -13.39 18.82
N ASN A 82 -12.07 -12.95 19.31
CA ASN A 82 -13.36 -13.59 19.07
C ASN A 82 -14.01 -13.12 17.79
N ALA A 83 -14.56 -14.06 17.02
CA ALA A 83 -15.24 -13.76 15.77
C ALA A 83 -16.42 -12.79 15.98
N GLY A 84 -16.63 -11.88 15.03
CA GLY A 84 -17.73 -10.91 15.08
C GLY A 84 -17.62 -9.77 14.09
N THR A 85 -18.70 -9.00 13.96
CA THR A 85 -18.75 -7.82 13.09
C THR A 85 -18.08 -6.61 13.75
N LEU A 86 -17.06 -6.06 13.10
CA LEU A 86 -16.33 -4.88 13.57
C LEU A 86 -16.97 -3.57 13.11
N TYR A 87 -17.48 -3.58 11.88
CA TYR A 87 -18.09 -2.41 11.24
C TYR A 87 -19.10 -2.87 10.18
N LYS A 88 -20.16 -2.11 9.95
CA LYS A 88 -21.14 -2.40 8.91
C LYS A 88 -21.82 -1.15 8.42
N ASP A 89 -22.28 -1.21 7.19
CA ASP A 89 -23.23 -0.24 6.63
C ASP A 89 -24.47 -0.99 6.09
N LYS A 90 -25.11 -0.41 5.07
CA LYS A 90 -26.27 -0.99 4.40
C LYS A 90 -25.91 -2.14 3.47
N ASP A 91 -24.80 -2.07 2.75
CA ASP A 91 -24.48 -2.97 1.64
C ASP A 91 -23.39 -3.99 2.01
N PHE A 92 -22.51 -3.65 2.96
CA PHE A 92 -21.37 -4.44 3.39
C PHE A 92 -21.21 -4.50 4.91
N ARG A 93 -20.40 -5.46 5.36
CA ARG A 93 -19.90 -5.55 6.72
C ARG A 93 -18.44 -6.02 6.74
N LEU A 94 -17.67 -5.50 7.67
CA LEU A 94 -16.35 -5.98 8.03
C LEU A 94 -16.50 -6.91 9.23
N ASP A 95 -16.18 -8.19 9.02
CA ASP A 95 -16.17 -9.22 10.03
C ASP A 95 -14.73 -9.66 10.34
N MET A 96 -14.51 -10.03 11.60
CA MET A 96 -13.33 -10.75 12.06
C MET A 96 -13.75 -12.22 12.23
N GLN A 97 -13.16 -13.14 11.46
CA GLN A 97 -13.54 -14.56 11.41
C GLN A 97 -12.70 -15.44 12.36
N GLY A 98 -12.08 -14.83 13.36
CA GLY A 98 -11.14 -15.48 14.27
C GLY A 98 -9.68 -15.30 13.88
N MET A 99 -8.81 -15.94 14.65
CA MET A 99 -7.38 -16.01 14.40
C MET A 99 -7.05 -17.19 13.50
N THR A 100 -6.07 -17.06 12.62
CA THR A 100 -5.52 -18.19 11.86
C THR A 100 -4.84 -19.19 12.79
N SER A 101 -4.75 -20.45 12.34
CA SER A 101 -4.02 -21.52 13.03
C SER A 101 -2.51 -21.44 12.86
N ASP A 102 -2.03 -20.62 11.91
CA ASP A 102 -0.61 -20.46 11.61
C ASP A 102 0.15 -19.79 12.77
N LYS A 103 1.47 -19.98 12.80
CA LYS A 103 2.37 -19.30 13.75
C LYS A 103 3.29 -18.34 12.99
N PRO A 104 3.25 -17.02 13.26
CA PRO A 104 2.37 -16.34 14.21
C PRO A 104 0.91 -16.30 13.73
N GLN A 105 -0.01 -16.31 14.69
CA GLN A 105 -1.45 -16.20 14.39
C GLN A 105 -1.78 -14.81 13.85
N LYS A 106 -2.68 -14.76 12.88
CA LYS A 106 -3.13 -13.52 12.23
C LYS A 106 -4.63 -13.35 12.38
N TYR A 107 -5.09 -12.12 12.41
CA TYR A 107 -6.51 -11.81 12.43
C TYR A 107 -7.10 -11.98 11.02
N ASN A 108 -8.11 -12.84 10.87
CA ASN A 108 -8.78 -13.06 9.60
C ASN A 108 -9.89 -12.02 9.39
N LEU A 109 -9.58 -10.92 8.70
CA LEU A 109 -10.52 -9.86 8.38
C LEU A 109 -11.17 -10.13 7.03
N GLN A 110 -12.50 -10.02 6.98
CA GLN A 110 -13.28 -10.25 5.78
C GLN A 110 -14.33 -9.17 5.59
N VAL A 111 -14.43 -8.64 4.38
CA VAL A 111 -15.56 -7.81 3.96
C VAL A 111 -16.57 -8.70 3.27
N GLN A 112 -17.79 -8.71 3.78
CA GLN A 112 -18.89 -9.54 3.29
C GLN A 112 -20.05 -8.67 2.81
N ILE A 113 -20.82 -9.19 1.87
CA ILE A 113 -22.05 -8.55 1.37
C ILE A 113 -23.18 -8.76 2.38
N ASN A 114 -23.92 -7.69 2.72
CA ASN A 114 -25.12 -7.80 3.53
C ASN A 114 -26.27 -8.42 2.74
N LYS A 115 -27.12 -9.20 3.42
CA LYS A 115 -28.32 -9.83 2.82
C LYS A 115 -29.35 -8.81 2.29
N GLU A 116 -29.28 -7.55 2.72
CA GLU A 116 -30.23 -6.50 2.35
C GLU A 116 -29.64 -5.44 1.40
N THR A 117 -28.53 -5.76 0.70
CA THR A 117 -27.93 -4.82 -0.25
C THR A 117 -28.94 -4.34 -1.29
N LYS A 118 -28.85 -3.05 -1.65
CA LYS A 118 -29.65 -2.50 -2.75
C LYS A 118 -28.90 -2.51 -4.09
N ILE A 119 -27.64 -2.95 -4.11
CA ILE A 119 -26.86 -3.05 -5.34
C ILE A 119 -27.24 -4.34 -6.07
N THR A 120 -27.93 -4.21 -7.21
CA THR A 120 -28.48 -5.35 -7.96
C THR A 120 -27.44 -6.40 -8.34
N SER A 121 -26.23 -5.99 -8.76
CA SER A 121 -25.16 -6.93 -9.10
C SER A 121 -24.63 -7.70 -7.88
N LEU A 122 -24.73 -7.14 -6.68
CA LEU A 122 -24.39 -7.84 -5.44
C LEU A 122 -25.49 -8.80 -4.99
N LYS A 123 -26.77 -8.55 -5.32
CA LYS A 123 -27.89 -9.44 -4.95
C LYS A 123 -27.71 -10.86 -5.48
N ASN A 124 -27.19 -10.98 -6.69
CA ASN A 124 -26.89 -12.29 -7.29
C ASN A 124 -25.76 -13.05 -6.56
N LEU A 125 -25.01 -12.35 -5.69
CA LEU A 125 -23.91 -12.89 -4.91
C LEU A 125 -24.26 -13.07 -3.43
N GLN A 126 -25.47 -12.72 -2.99
CA GLN A 126 -25.86 -12.69 -1.57
C GLN A 126 -26.01 -14.06 -0.90
N GLY A 127 -25.68 -15.17 -1.58
CA GLY A 127 -25.66 -16.51 -0.98
C GLY A 127 -24.78 -16.55 0.27
N SER A 128 -25.41 -16.42 1.44
CA SER A 128 -24.84 -16.63 2.78
C SER A 128 -23.44 -16.05 3.04
N GLY A 129 -23.29 -14.72 2.94
CA GLY A 129 -22.10 -14.05 3.47
C GLY A 129 -20.88 -14.10 2.56
N THR A 130 -21.09 -14.03 1.25
CA THR A 130 -20.01 -13.95 0.25
C THR A 130 -18.98 -12.89 0.62
N THR A 131 -17.75 -13.35 0.81
CA THR A 131 -16.57 -12.51 1.05
C THR A 131 -16.10 -11.87 -0.25
N VAL A 132 -16.05 -10.55 -0.27
CA VAL A 132 -15.68 -9.72 -1.43
C VAL A 132 -14.29 -9.08 -1.30
N ALA A 133 -13.72 -9.10 -0.11
CA ALA A 133 -12.31 -8.81 0.15
C ALA A 133 -11.88 -9.51 1.45
N GLU A 134 -10.65 -10.00 1.53
CA GLU A 134 -10.09 -10.62 2.72
C GLU A 134 -8.65 -10.22 2.98
N TYR A 135 -8.27 -10.19 4.25
CA TYR A 135 -6.89 -9.97 4.65
C TYR A 135 -6.57 -10.61 6.00
N GLN A 136 -5.43 -11.30 6.06
CA GLN A 136 -4.87 -11.84 7.29
C GLN A 136 -3.91 -10.81 7.91
N ALA A 137 -4.41 -10.02 8.85
CA ALA A 137 -3.66 -8.93 9.48
C ALA A 137 -2.76 -9.43 10.62
N ASN A 138 -1.54 -8.90 10.69
CA ASN A 138 -0.64 -9.09 11.82
C ASN A 138 -0.98 -8.07 12.93
N ALA A 139 -0.65 -8.38 14.18
CA ALA A 139 -0.91 -7.48 15.31
C ALA A 139 -0.23 -6.09 15.18
N GLY A 140 0.88 -6.01 14.43
CA GLY A 140 1.61 -4.76 14.19
C GLY A 140 1.16 -3.97 12.97
N ASP A 141 0.22 -4.49 12.16
CA ASP A 141 -0.20 -3.80 10.94
C ASP A 141 -0.94 -2.50 11.27
N SER A 142 -0.59 -1.42 10.56
CA SER A 142 -1.30 -0.16 10.67
C SER A 142 -2.64 -0.24 9.94
N ALA A 143 -3.60 0.60 10.34
CA ALA A 143 -4.89 0.69 9.66
C ALA A 143 -4.73 1.02 8.17
N ALA A 144 -3.74 1.86 7.81
CA ALA A 144 -3.42 2.17 6.42
C ALA A 144 -2.95 0.93 5.62
N ILE A 145 -2.15 0.05 6.21
CA ILE A 145 -1.70 -1.19 5.58
C ILE A 145 -2.90 -2.12 5.37
N ILE A 146 -3.71 -2.33 6.40
CA ILE A 146 -4.89 -3.19 6.33
C ILE A 146 -5.86 -2.70 5.26
N ARG A 147 -6.17 -1.40 5.24
CA ARG A 147 -7.02 -0.76 4.23
C ARG A 147 -6.48 -0.98 2.82
N SER A 148 -5.18 -0.73 2.61
CA SER A 148 -4.54 -0.92 1.31
C SER A 148 -4.61 -2.37 0.83
N LYS A 149 -4.47 -3.33 1.75
CA LYS A 149 -4.55 -4.76 1.43
C LYS A 149 -5.97 -5.21 1.10
N LEU A 150 -6.97 -4.74 1.85
CA LEU A 150 -8.38 -5.01 1.54
C LEU A 150 -8.80 -4.40 0.19
N LEU A 151 -8.36 -3.17 -0.12
CA LEU A 151 -8.62 -2.54 -1.42
C LEU A 151 -7.95 -3.28 -2.59
N ALA A 152 -6.77 -3.86 -2.33
CA ALA A 152 -6.05 -4.67 -3.31
C ALA A 152 -6.71 -6.03 -3.54
N ASP A 153 -7.32 -6.62 -2.51
CA ASP A 153 -8.08 -7.88 -2.60
C ASP A 153 -9.56 -7.66 -2.99
N ASN A 154 -9.91 -6.53 -3.60
CA ASN A 154 -11.28 -6.32 -4.09
C ASN A 154 -11.60 -7.33 -5.22
N LYS A 155 -12.33 -8.39 -4.86
CA LYS A 155 -12.71 -9.51 -5.75
C LYS A 155 -13.76 -9.12 -6.79
N LEU A 156 -14.33 -7.92 -6.70
CA LEU A 156 -15.31 -7.39 -7.64
C LEU A 156 -14.67 -6.70 -8.85
N LYS A 157 -13.39 -6.26 -8.75
CA LYS A 157 -12.68 -5.54 -9.83
C LYS A 157 -12.49 -6.34 -11.13
N ASN A 158 -12.50 -7.68 -11.04
CA ASN A 158 -12.22 -8.56 -12.17
C ASN A 158 -13.47 -9.24 -12.75
N ARG A 159 -14.66 -8.97 -12.22
CA ARG A 159 -15.90 -9.56 -12.74
C ARG A 159 -16.45 -8.65 -13.84
N LYS A 160 -16.54 -9.19 -15.06
CA LYS A 160 -17.32 -8.58 -16.14
C LYS A 160 -18.79 -8.80 -15.79
N ASP A 161 -19.53 -7.69 -15.63
CA ASP A 161 -20.99 -7.68 -15.51
C ASP A 161 -21.64 -8.29 -16.77
#